data_AF-A0A399Z7E3-F1
#
_entry.id   AF-A0A399Z7E3-F1
#
_cell.length_a   1.000
_cell.length_b   1.000
_cell.length_c   1.000
_cell.angle_alpha   90.00
_cell.angle_beta   90.00
_cell.angle_gamma   90.00
#
_symmetry.space_group_name_H-M   'P 1'
#
loop_
_entity.id
_entity.type
_entity.pdbx_description
1 polymer ?
#
loop_
_entity_poly.entity_id
_entity_poly.type
_entity_poly.pdbx_seq_one_letter_code
_entity_poly.pdbx_strand_id
1 'polypeptide(L)'
;MSDKLILETAWKKLYNAESLFSIASVELKPGISVGATALVDELNSHRRQHGMIIGIFDRDSEGIKALRNLHSEFKEEDQFKISEDRLAAAFLLPVPSGKERLADLEKLWIENYFSESALHKTTESGKGLVFDYKPRVTKEMIGDKVVSETKQDDSSIETAVIKEGKTDFARLIIPTLPVEEFEGFRLVFEKINQIAEMFQEIGNE
;
A
#
# COMPACT_ATOMS: atom_id res chain seq x y z
N MET A 1 -10.00 -5.68 -2.53
CA MET A 1 -11.26 -4.97 -2.93
C MET A 1 -11.26 -3.51 -2.49
N SER A 2 -10.93 -3.17 -1.22
CA SER A 2 -10.79 -1.78 -0.77
C SER A 2 -9.76 -1.01 -1.59
N ASP A 3 -8.56 -1.56 -1.74
CA ASP A 3 -7.38 -0.82 -2.23
C ASP A 3 -7.53 -0.44 -3.70
N LYS A 4 -8.13 -1.33 -4.50
CA LYS A 4 -8.56 -1.04 -5.87
C LYS A 4 -9.42 0.22 -5.92
N LEU A 5 -10.46 0.30 -5.09
CA LEU A 5 -11.38 1.43 -5.08
C LEU A 5 -10.70 2.71 -4.61
N ILE A 6 -9.75 2.60 -3.67
CA ILE A 6 -8.91 3.73 -3.23
C ILE A 6 -8.12 4.29 -4.42
N LEU A 7 -7.37 3.44 -5.12
CA LEU A 7 -6.53 3.84 -6.25
C LEU A 7 -7.36 4.38 -7.43
N GLU A 8 -8.47 3.73 -7.78
CA GLU A 8 -9.38 4.22 -8.83
C GLU A 8 -9.96 5.59 -8.49
N THR A 9 -10.37 5.79 -7.24
CA THR A 9 -10.90 7.08 -6.78
C THR A 9 -9.81 8.15 -6.77
N ALA A 10 -8.61 7.81 -6.28
CA ALA A 10 -7.46 8.71 -6.26
C ALA A 10 -7.08 9.18 -7.67
N TRP A 11 -6.98 8.26 -8.63
CA TRP A 11 -6.70 8.60 -10.03
C TRP A 11 -7.73 9.57 -10.58
N LYS A 12 -9.02 9.24 -10.42
CA LYS A 12 -10.13 10.08 -10.91
C LYS A 12 -10.10 11.48 -10.29
N LYS A 13 -9.82 11.59 -8.98
CA LYS A 13 -9.75 12.86 -8.27
C LYS A 13 -8.57 13.72 -8.73
N LEU A 14 -7.40 13.12 -8.91
CA LEU A 14 -6.17 13.85 -9.23
C LEU A 14 -6.05 14.27 -10.69
N TYR A 15 -6.51 13.43 -11.62
CA TYR A 15 -6.26 13.62 -13.06
C TYR A 15 -7.52 13.89 -13.88
N ASN A 16 -8.71 13.54 -13.37
CA ASN A 16 -9.97 13.68 -14.07
C ASN A 16 -9.94 13.15 -15.53
N ALA A 17 -9.21 12.06 -15.74
CA ALA A 17 -8.96 11.44 -17.05
C ALA A 17 -9.06 9.92 -16.96
N GLU A 18 -9.26 9.26 -18.10
CA GLU A 18 -9.14 7.81 -18.18
C GLU A 18 -7.70 7.36 -17.89
N SER A 19 -7.54 6.26 -17.16
CA SER A 19 -6.24 5.70 -16.86
C SER A 19 -5.70 4.92 -18.06
N LEU A 20 -4.39 4.97 -18.29
CA LEU A 20 -3.70 4.16 -19.30
C LEU A 20 -3.49 2.70 -18.86
N PHE A 21 -3.89 2.39 -17.62
CA PHE A 21 -3.77 1.08 -16.99
C PHE A 21 -5.09 0.68 -16.36
N SER A 22 -5.28 -0.62 -16.15
CA SER A 22 -6.39 -1.17 -15.38
C SER A 22 -5.91 -1.55 -13.97
N ILE A 23 -6.70 -1.23 -12.96
CA ILE A 23 -6.40 -1.61 -11.56
C ILE A 23 -7.18 -2.88 -11.24
N ALA A 24 -6.46 -3.92 -10.82
CA ALA A 24 -7.03 -5.19 -10.37
C ALA A 24 -6.68 -5.45 -8.91
N SER A 25 -7.62 -6.05 -8.18
CA SER A 25 -7.34 -6.69 -6.91
C SER A 25 -7.02 -8.14 -7.23
N VAL A 26 -5.94 -8.69 -6.69
CA VAL A 26 -5.71 -10.14 -6.79
C VAL A 26 -6.80 -10.81 -5.95
N GLU A 27 -7.76 -11.46 -6.62
CA GLU A 27 -8.85 -12.14 -5.93
C GLU A 27 -8.35 -13.45 -5.34
N LEU A 28 -8.68 -13.65 -4.07
CA LEU A 28 -8.39 -14.89 -3.38
C LEU A 28 -9.38 -15.96 -3.82
N LYS A 29 -8.88 -17.16 -4.13
CA LYS A 29 -9.74 -18.35 -4.20
C LYS A 29 -10.52 -18.49 -2.89
N PRO A 30 -11.82 -18.88 -2.92
CA PRO A 30 -12.62 -19.02 -1.70
C PRO A 30 -11.93 -19.96 -0.70
N GLY A 31 -11.68 -19.48 0.52
CA GLY A 31 -11.15 -20.29 1.62
C GLY A 31 -9.64 -20.19 1.87
N ILE A 32 -8.88 -19.39 1.11
CA ILE A 32 -7.46 -19.16 1.39
C ILE A 32 -7.20 -17.65 1.52
N SER A 33 -6.80 -17.18 2.70
CA SER A 33 -6.35 -15.81 2.92
C SER A 33 -4.87 -15.72 2.54
N VAL A 34 -4.57 -15.27 1.32
CA VAL A 34 -3.20 -15.32 0.77
C VAL A 34 -2.57 -13.93 0.60
N GLY A 35 -3.28 -12.84 0.94
CA GLY A 35 -2.71 -11.48 1.06
C GLY A 35 -1.65 -11.12 0.02
N ALA A 36 -0.50 -10.63 0.48
CA ALA A 36 0.65 -10.30 -0.36
C ALA A 36 1.25 -11.51 -1.12
N THR A 37 1.09 -12.74 -0.61
CA THR A 37 1.54 -13.96 -1.28
C THR A 37 0.77 -14.22 -2.58
N ALA A 38 -0.52 -13.89 -2.66
CA ALA A 38 -1.28 -14.05 -3.91
C ALA A 38 -0.75 -13.13 -5.01
N LEU A 39 -0.36 -11.91 -4.63
CA LEU A 39 0.28 -10.98 -5.55
C LEU A 39 1.65 -11.48 -5.99
N VAL A 40 2.43 -12.11 -5.09
CA VAL A 40 3.69 -12.77 -5.46
C VAL A 40 3.46 -13.90 -6.46
N ASP A 41 2.45 -14.74 -6.25
CA ASP A 41 2.14 -15.84 -7.18
C ASP A 41 1.72 -15.32 -8.56
N GLU A 42 0.88 -14.28 -8.60
CA GLU A 42 0.48 -13.62 -9.85
C GLU A 42 1.69 -13.00 -10.57
N LEU A 43 2.52 -12.26 -9.84
CA LEU A 43 3.73 -11.66 -10.38
C LEU A 43 4.74 -12.71 -10.84
N ASN A 44 4.88 -13.85 -10.15
CA ASN A 44 5.80 -14.91 -10.58
C ASN A 44 5.25 -15.74 -11.74
N SER A 45 3.94 -15.71 -11.99
CA SER A 45 3.28 -16.47 -13.07
C SER A 45 2.87 -15.62 -14.27
N HIS A 46 3.36 -14.37 -14.33
CA HIS A 46 3.08 -13.41 -15.39
C HIS A 46 3.35 -13.99 -16.78
N ARG A 47 2.55 -13.55 -17.77
CA ARG A 47 2.65 -13.98 -19.16
C ARG A 47 2.43 -12.81 -20.09
N ARG A 48 3.10 -12.83 -21.26
CA ARG A 48 3.02 -11.78 -22.29
C ARG A 48 1.59 -11.42 -22.71
N GLN A 49 0.65 -12.37 -22.65
CA GLN A 49 -0.75 -12.16 -23.05
C GLN A 49 -1.51 -11.19 -22.13
N HIS A 50 -1.02 -10.94 -20.91
CA HIS A 50 -1.65 -10.04 -19.95
C HIS A 50 -1.19 -8.58 -20.09
N GLY A 51 -0.26 -8.31 -21.00
CA GLY A 51 0.49 -7.05 -20.97
C GLY A 51 1.44 -7.02 -19.76
N MET A 52 1.99 -5.84 -19.48
CA MET A 52 2.83 -5.64 -18.30
C MET A 52 1.98 -5.62 -17.03
N ILE A 53 2.42 -6.34 -15.99
CA ILE A 53 1.77 -6.34 -14.67
C ILE A 53 2.65 -5.58 -13.67
N ILE A 54 2.07 -4.66 -12.90
CA ILE A 54 2.78 -3.94 -11.84
C ILE A 54 2.15 -4.28 -10.49
N GLY A 55 2.92 -4.88 -9.60
CA GLY A 55 2.51 -5.17 -8.22
C GLY A 55 2.85 -4.05 -7.26
N ILE A 56 1.87 -3.65 -6.45
CA ILE A 56 2.03 -2.63 -5.42
C ILE A 56 1.80 -3.30 -4.06
N PHE A 57 2.82 -3.30 -3.23
CA PHE A 57 2.77 -3.87 -1.89
C PHE A 57 2.65 -2.75 -0.84
N ASP A 58 1.87 -2.99 0.21
CA ASP A 58 1.96 -2.15 1.41
C ASP A 58 3.39 -2.18 1.96
N ARG A 59 3.81 -1.08 2.59
CA ARG A 59 5.11 -0.99 3.26
C ARG A 59 4.94 -1.40 4.72
N ASP A 60 4.47 -2.64 4.88
CA ASP A 60 4.40 -3.35 6.14
C ASP A 60 5.27 -4.61 6.11
N SER A 61 5.37 -5.30 7.26
CA SER A 61 6.20 -6.50 7.37
C SER A 61 5.81 -7.60 6.39
N GLU A 62 4.54 -7.69 5.96
CA GLU A 62 4.09 -8.72 5.01
C GLU A 62 4.45 -8.32 3.57
N GLY A 63 4.17 -7.08 3.17
CA GLY A 63 4.50 -6.56 1.84
C GLY A 63 6.01 -6.49 1.59
N ILE A 64 6.81 -6.09 2.58
CA ILE A 64 8.27 -6.10 2.49
C ILE A 64 8.80 -7.53 2.28
N LYS A 65 8.29 -8.50 3.03
CA LYS A 65 8.66 -9.92 2.85
C LYS A 65 8.22 -10.44 1.49
N ALA A 66 7.02 -10.11 1.05
CA ALA A 66 6.48 -10.54 -0.23
C ALA A 66 7.32 -10.02 -1.41
N LEU A 67 7.67 -8.73 -1.42
CA LEU A 67 8.55 -8.16 -2.46
C LEU A 67 9.94 -8.81 -2.45
N ARG A 68 10.48 -9.15 -1.27
CA ARG A 68 11.75 -9.88 -1.14
C ARG A 68 11.66 -11.30 -1.71
N ASN A 69 10.50 -11.94 -1.60
CA ASN A 69 10.25 -13.32 -2.02
C ASN A 69 9.87 -13.49 -3.49
N LEU A 70 9.88 -12.43 -4.30
CA LEU A 70 9.77 -12.56 -5.76
C LEU A 70 10.89 -13.47 -6.31
N HIS A 71 10.61 -14.16 -7.41
CA HIS A 71 11.56 -15.09 -8.04
C HIS A 71 12.88 -14.40 -8.42
N SER A 72 13.97 -15.17 -8.57
CA SER A 72 15.31 -14.64 -8.87
C SER A 72 15.43 -13.91 -10.21
N GLU A 73 14.45 -14.09 -11.08
CA GLU A 73 14.29 -13.38 -12.36
C GLU A 73 13.87 -11.92 -12.16
N PHE A 74 13.41 -11.53 -10.96
CA PHE A 74 13.19 -10.13 -10.63
C PHE A 74 14.49 -9.48 -10.18
N LYS A 75 14.99 -8.50 -10.95
CA LYS A 75 16.16 -7.70 -10.60
C LYS A 75 15.75 -6.41 -9.91
N GLU A 76 16.55 -6.00 -8.93
CA GLU A 76 16.36 -4.74 -8.22
C GLU A 76 16.89 -3.58 -9.08
N GLU A 77 16.04 -2.57 -9.28
CA GLU A 77 16.32 -1.38 -10.07
C GLU A 77 15.76 -0.18 -9.30
N ASP A 78 16.66 0.65 -8.74
CA ASP A 78 16.30 1.78 -7.87
C ASP A 78 15.33 1.39 -6.74
N GLN A 79 14.05 1.77 -6.84
CA GLN A 79 13.02 1.58 -5.81
C GLN A 79 12.00 0.50 -6.17
N PHE A 80 12.23 -0.27 -7.23
CA PHE A 80 11.35 -1.33 -7.70
C PHE A 80 12.13 -2.57 -8.14
N LYS A 81 11.40 -3.65 -8.41
CA LYS A 81 11.93 -4.87 -9.01
C LYS A 81 11.28 -5.10 -10.37
N ILE A 82 12.05 -5.52 -11.38
CA ILE A 82 11.56 -5.83 -12.73
C ILE A 82 11.95 -7.26 -13.11
N SER A 83 11.02 -8.02 -13.71
CA SER A 83 11.30 -9.34 -14.25
C SER A 83 12.28 -9.28 -15.44
N GLU A 84 13.15 -10.27 -15.61
CA GLU A 84 14.14 -10.33 -16.70
C GLU A 84 13.51 -10.21 -18.10
N ASP A 85 12.31 -10.78 -18.29
CA ASP A 85 11.55 -10.70 -19.54
C ASP A 85 10.78 -9.38 -19.72
N ARG A 86 10.82 -8.50 -18.72
CA ARG A 86 10.16 -7.19 -18.68
C ARG A 86 8.67 -7.29 -18.98
N LEU A 87 8.00 -8.22 -18.30
CA LEU A 87 6.54 -8.36 -18.34
C LEU A 87 5.91 -8.16 -16.95
N ALA A 88 6.72 -8.09 -15.90
CA ALA A 88 6.26 -7.78 -14.55
C ALA A 88 7.21 -6.82 -13.84
N ALA A 89 6.65 -5.96 -12.99
CA ALA A 89 7.38 -5.13 -12.06
C ALA A 89 6.69 -5.10 -10.71
N ALA A 90 7.40 -4.71 -9.66
CA ALA A 90 6.81 -4.56 -8.35
C ALA A 90 7.54 -3.53 -7.48
N PHE A 91 6.80 -2.85 -6.60
CA PHE A 91 7.36 -1.91 -5.65
C PHE A 91 6.55 -1.87 -4.34
N LEU A 92 7.19 -1.39 -3.27
CA LEU A 92 6.49 -1.02 -2.04
C LEU A 92 5.90 0.37 -2.20
N LEU A 93 4.71 0.62 -1.64
CA LEU A 93 4.12 1.94 -1.58
C LEU A 93 5.19 3.00 -1.25
N PRO A 94 5.30 4.08 -2.06
CA PRO A 94 6.20 5.17 -1.76
C PRO A 94 5.83 5.79 -0.40
N VAL A 95 6.72 6.62 0.14
CA VAL A 95 6.49 7.24 1.44
C VAL A 95 6.06 8.68 1.20
N PRO A 96 4.78 9.05 1.45
CA PRO A 96 4.36 10.44 1.41
C PRO A 96 5.06 11.24 2.50
N SER A 97 5.25 12.54 2.25
CA SER A 97 5.84 13.44 3.26
C SER A 97 5.03 13.42 4.56
N GLY A 98 5.73 13.32 5.69
CA GLY A 98 5.11 13.25 7.02
C GLY A 98 4.64 11.84 7.43
N LYS A 99 4.93 10.81 6.62
CA LYS A 99 4.61 9.40 6.91
C LYS A 99 5.86 8.53 7.06
N GLU A 100 7.04 9.13 7.14
CA GLU A 100 8.34 8.46 7.25
C GLU A 100 8.39 7.55 8.47
N ARG A 101 7.84 8.01 9.60
CA ARG A 101 7.81 7.23 10.83
C ARG A 101 6.99 5.94 10.70
N LEU A 102 5.89 5.95 9.94
CA LEU A 102 5.10 4.75 9.67
C LEU A 102 5.86 3.77 8.78
N ALA A 103 6.61 4.27 7.80
CA ALA A 103 7.48 3.46 6.96
C ALA A 103 8.60 2.78 7.79
N ASP A 104 9.26 3.52 8.69
CA ASP A 104 10.29 3.00 9.59
C ASP A 104 9.77 1.89 10.52
N LEU A 105 8.50 1.98 10.90
CA LEU A 105 7.83 1.01 11.76
C LEU A 105 7.25 -0.19 10.98
N GLU A 106 7.41 -0.24 9.65
CA GLU A 106 6.77 -1.23 8.77
C GLU A 106 5.24 -1.27 8.98
N LYS A 107 4.61 -0.09 9.00
CA LYS A 107 3.16 0.09 9.23
C LYS A 107 2.53 1.07 8.25
N LEU A 108 3.13 1.24 7.07
CA LEU A 108 2.57 2.12 6.05
C LEU A 108 1.72 1.31 5.06
N TRP A 109 0.42 1.26 5.32
CA TRP A 109 -0.58 0.72 4.40
C TRP A 109 -1.26 1.83 3.59
N ILE A 110 -1.92 1.46 2.50
CA ILE A 110 -2.52 2.42 1.56
C ILE A 110 -3.47 3.45 2.21
N GLU A 111 -4.25 3.07 3.23
CA GLU A 111 -5.13 4.01 3.93
C GLU A 111 -4.35 5.14 4.64
N ASN A 112 -3.10 4.91 5.06
CA ASN A 112 -2.30 5.93 5.75
C ASN A 112 -1.90 7.11 4.86
N TYR A 113 -2.17 7.04 3.54
CA TYR A 113 -1.96 8.17 2.64
C TYR A 113 -2.92 9.33 2.90
N PHE A 114 -4.06 9.04 3.53
CA PHE A 114 -5.02 10.05 3.93
C PHE A 114 -4.58 10.78 5.22
N SER A 115 -5.11 11.98 5.41
CA SER A 115 -4.90 12.72 6.66
C SER A 115 -5.52 11.98 7.85
N GLU A 116 -5.04 12.29 9.05
CA GLU A 116 -5.64 11.72 10.27
C GLU A 116 -7.12 12.10 10.40
N SER A 117 -7.49 13.30 9.95
CA SER A 117 -8.89 13.75 9.94
C SER A 117 -9.77 12.92 9.01
N ALA A 118 -9.25 12.55 7.83
CA ALA A 118 -9.94 11.67 6.91
C ALA A 118 -10.04 10.25 7.44
N LEU A 119 -8.98 9.72 8.05
CA LEU A 119 -8.96 8.37 8.66
C LEU A 119 -10.02 8.20 9.75
N HIS A 120 -10.28 9.24 10.55
CA HIS A 120 -11.28 9.22 11.62
C HIS A 120 -12.68 9.68 11.18
N LYS A 121 -12.86 10.01 9.89
CA LYS A 121 -14.15 10.45 9.37
C LYS A 121 -15.15 9.29 9.34
N THR A 122 -16.36 9.56 9.80
CA THR A 122 -17.48 8.62 9.76
C THR A 122 -18.66 9.19 8.96
N THR A 123 -19.51 8.31 8.45
CA THR A 123 -20.80 8.70 7.88
C THR A 123 -21.77 9.13 8.98
N GLU A 124 -22.90 9.75 8.62
CA GLU A 124 -23.97 10.07 9.58
C GLU A 124 -24.50 8.82 10.32
N SER A 125 -24.42 7.65 9.67
CA SER A 125 -24.76 6.35 10.26
C SER A 125 -23.63 5.71 11.09
N GLY A 126 -22.53 6.42 11.32
CA GLY A 126 -21.41 5.97 12.15
C GLY A 126 -20.46 4.99 11.46
N LYS A 127 -20.51 4.83 10.13
CA LYS A 127 -19.62 3.93 9.40
C LYS A 127 -18.30 4.61 9.05
N GLY A 128 -17.19 3.92 9.26
CA GLY A 128 -15.84 4.39 8.98
C GLY A 128 -14.81 3.35 9.39
N LEU A 129 -13.53 3.72 9.43
CA LEU A 129 -12.49 2.84 9.96
C LEU A 129 -12.65 2.68 11.47
N VAL A 130 -12.45 1.45 11.95
CA VAL A 130 -12.40 1.13 13.37
C VAL A 130 -10.97 0.74 13.71
N PHE A 131 -10.35 1.50 14.61
CA PHE A 131 -8.97 1.28 15.05
C PHE A 131 -8.92 0.56 16.39
N ASP A 132 -7.97 -0.36 16.52
CA ASP A 132 -7.54 -0.97 17.78
C ASP A 132 -6.16 -0.43 18.12
N TYR A 133 -6.11 0.49 19.08
CA TYR A 133 -4.87 1.15 19.51
C TYR A 133 -4.14 0.32 20.54
N LYS A 134 -2.85 0.09 20.31
CA LYS A 134 -2.00 -0.63 21.27
C LYS A 134 -1.30 0.36 22.20
N PRO A 135 -1.13 0.01 23.49
CA PRO A 135 -0.33 0.84 24.38
C PRO A 135 1.09 0.98 23.85
N ARG A 136 1.64 2.18 23.95
CA ARG A 136 3.06 2.39 23.72
C ARG A 136 3.84 1.80 24.88
N VAL A 137 4.79 0.92 24.55
CA VAL A 137 5.64 0.26 25.54
C VAL A 137 7.03 0.88 25.49
N THR A 138 7.43 1.54 26.58
CA THR A 138 8.78 2.06 26.76
C THR A 138 9.54 1.15 27.71
N LYS A 139 10.69 0.64 27.24
CA LYS A 139 11.56 -0.24 28.03
C LYS A 139 12.84 0.50 28.41
N GLU A 140 13.12 0.56 29.70
CA GLU A 140 14.41 1.01 30.21
C GLU A 140 15.37 -0.17 30.22
N MET A 141 16.54 0.00 29.61
CA MET A 141 17.53 -1.06 29.42
C MET A 141 18.80 -0.74 30.21
N ILE A 142 19.36 -1.71 30.94
CA ILE A 142 20.75 -1.68 31.41
C ILE A 142 21.48 -2.84 30.73
N GLY A 143 22.33 -2.51 29.75
CA GLY A 143 22.85 -3.48 28.80
C GLY A 143 21.70 -4.14 28.03
N ASP A 144 21.70 -5.47 27.93
CA ASP A 144 20.66 -6.24 27.23
C ASP A 144 19.47 -6.61 28.13
N LYS A 145 19.43 -6.14 29.38
CA LYS A 145 18.36 -6.44 30.33
C LYS A 145 17.37 -5.29 30.44
N VAL A 146 16.08 -5.63 30.32
CA VAL A 146 14.97 -4.73 30.64
C VAL A 146 14.91 -4.56 32.16
N VAL A 147 15.07 -3.33 32.63
CA VAL A 147 15.05 -2.96 34.05
C VAL A 147 13.69 -2.41 34.46
N SER A 148 13.03 -1.70 33.55
CA SER A 148 11.65 -1.26 33.75
C SER A 148 10.89 -1.25 32.42
N GLU A 149 9.59 -1.46 32.50
CA GLU A 149 8.67 -1.36 31.36
C GLU A 149 7.51 -0.46 31.76
N THR A 150 7.29 0.62 31.01
CA THR A 150 6.16 1.51 31.18
C THR A 150 5.23 1.36 29.98
N LYS A 151 3.94 1.15 30.25
CA LYS A 151 2.89 1.15 29.23
C LYS A 151 2.09 2.44 29.35
N GLN A 152 1.91 3.11 28.23
CA GLN A 152 1.10 4.31 28.14
C GLN A 152 0.05 4.12 27.06
N ASP A 153 -1.20 4.46 27.38
CA ASP A 153 -2.26 4.50 26.38
C ASP A 153 -1.87 5.50 25.28
N ASP A 154 -1.99 5.08 24.04
CA ASP A 154 -1.54 5.82 22.87
C ASP A 154 -2.60 5.70 21.80
N SER A 155 -3.22 6.81 21.42
CA SER A 155 -4.24 6.89 20.37
C SER A 155 -3.65 7.32 19.03
N SER A 156 -2.33 7.26 18.85
CA SER A 156 -1.68 7.60 17.59
C SER A 156 -1.87 6.49 16.55
N ILE A 157 -1.84 6.88 15.28
CA ILE A 157 -1.90 5.94 14.17
C ILE A 157 -0.69 4.98 14.14
N GLU A 158 0.43 5.34 14.76
CA GLU A 158 1.63 4.50 14.87
C GLU A 158 1.40 3.23 15.71
N THR A 159 0.49 3.30 16.68
CA THR A 159 0.11 2.16 17.54
C THR A 159 -1.20 1.50 17.13
N ALA A 160 -1.91 2.08 16.17
CA ALA A 160 -3.18 1.59 15.68
C ALA A 160 -3.04 0.36 14.78
N VAL A 161 -4.09 -0.45 14.76
CA VAL A 161 -4.36 -1.48 13.75
C VAL A 161 -5.79 -1.29 13.27
N ILE A 162 -6.03 -1.31 11.96
CA ILE A 162 -7.40 -1.28 11.43
C ILE A 162 -8.05 -2.63 11.72
N LYS A 163 -9.09 -2.61 12.54
CA LYS A 163 -9.86 -3.81 12.88
C LYS A 163 -10.97 -4.07 11.88
N GLU A 164 -11.72 -3.04 11.51
CA GLU A 164 -12.92 -3.13 10.69
C GLU A 164 -13.12 -1.87 9.83
N GLY A 165 -14.06 -1.95 8.89
CA GLY A 165 -14.55 -0.78 8.17
C GLY A 165 -13.79 -0.39 6.90
N LYS A 166 -12.74 -1.13 6.48
CA LYS A 166 -11.98 -0.84 5.23
C LYS A 166 -12.89 -0.66 4.00
N THR A 167 -13.84 -1.57 3.80
CA THR A 167 -14.77 -1.51 2.66
C THR A 167 -15.72 -0.31 2.76
N ASP A 168 -16.25 -0.02 3.95
CA ASP A 168 -17.16 1.12 4.16
C ASP A 168 -16.39 2.45 4.00
N PHE A 169 -15.17 2.54 4.52
CA PHE A 169 -14.29 3.68 4.31
C PHE A 169 -14.05 3.93 2.82
N ALA A 170 -13.64 2.89 2.09
CA ALA A 170 -13.36 3.01 0.66
C ALA A 170 -14.59 3.41 -0.17
N ARG A 171 -15.77 2.92 0.18
CA ARG A 171 -17.01 3.14 -0.60
C ARG A 171 -17.77 4.40 -0.22
N LEU A 172 -17.79 4.76 1.06
CA LEU A 172 -18.70 5.78 1.60
C LEU A 172 -17.95 7.05 1.99
N ILE A 173 -16.70 6.94 2.43
CA ILE A 173 -15.93 8.10 2.91
C ILE A 173 -15.05 8.67 1.80
N ILE A 174 -14.19 7.84 1.20
CA ILE A 174 -13.17 8.31 0.24
C ILE A 174 -13.76 9.11 -0.92
N PRO A 175 -14.87 8.72 -1.58
CA PRO A 175 -15.43 9.51 -2.68
C PRO A 175 -15.82 10.94 -2.28
N THR A 176 -16.14 11.16 -1.00
CA THR A 176 -16.55 12.46 -0.45
C THR A 176 -15.38 13.36 -0.05
N LEU A 177 -14.15 12.82 -0.01
CA LEU A 177 -12.98 13.60 0.36
C LEU A 177 -12.61 14.62 -0.73
N PRO A 178 -12.06 15.77 -0.35
CA PRO A 178 -11.59 16.78 -1.29
C PRO A 178 -10.29 16.30 -1.96
N VAL A 179 -9.87 16.95 -3.06
CA VAL A 179 -8.76 16.46 -3.90
C VAL A 179 -7.41 16.46 -3.17
N GLU A 180 -7.24 17.37 -2.21
CA GLU A 180 -6.01 17.56 -1.44
C GLU A 180 -5.66 16.32 -0.59
N GLU A 181 -6.68 15.56 -0.17
CA GLU A 181 -6.50 14.28 0.55
C GLU A 181 -5.87 13.18 -0.32
N PHE A 182 -5.81 13.38 -1.64
CA PHE A 182 -5.27 12.40 -2.58
C PHE A 182 -3.87 12.74 -3.08
N GLU A 183 -3.29 13.88 -2.71
CA GLU A 183 -2.01 14.35 -3.26
C GLU A 183 -0.85 13.35 -3.00
N GLY A 184 -0.86 12.65 -1.86
CA GLY A 184 0.13 11.59 -1.59
C GLY A 184 0.13 10.45 -2.62
N PHE A 185 -1.00 10.19 -3.28
CA PHE A 185 -1.11 9.15 -4.31
C PHE A 185 -0.43 9.53 -5.63
N ARG A 186 -0.05 10.80 -5.85
CA ARG A 186 0.75 11.17 -7.03
C ARG A 186 2.03 10.36 -7.11
N LEU A 187 2.69 10.13 -5.96
CA LEU A 187 3.90 9.33 -5.87
C LEU A 187 3.70 7.89 -6.38
N VAL A 188 2.54 7.29 -6.11
CA VAL A 188 2.21 5.95 -6.59
C VAL A 188 2.08 5.96 -8.12
N PHE A 189 1.35 6.94 -8.65
CA PHE A 189 1.10 7.04 -10.09
C PHE A 189 2.35 7.46 -10.87
N GLU A 190 3.20 8.32 -10.31
CA GLU A 190 4.52 8.65 -10.86
C GLU A 190 5.39 7.40 -10.95
N LYS A 191 5.39 6.53 -9.93
CA LYS A 191 6.11 5.25 -9.99
C LYS A 191 5.56 4.30 -11.05
N ILE A 192 4.24 4.21 -11.18
CA ILE A 192 3.60 3.43 -12.25
C ILE A 192 4.02 3.96 -13.63
N ASN A 193 4.00 5.27 -13.83
CA ASN A 193 4.38 5.89 -15.11
C ASN A 193 5.87 5.72 -15.39
N GLN A 194 6.75 5.92 -14.40
CA GLN A 194 8.19 5.68 -14.52
C GLN A 194 8.47 4.24 -15.00
N ILE A 195 7.82 3.26 -14.38
CA ILE A 195 7.93 1.86 -14.80
C ILE A 195 7.38 1.70 -16.22
N ALA A 196 6.21 2.24 -16.54
CA ALA A 196 5.64 2.09 -17.88
C ALA A 196 6.50 2.71 -19.01
N GLU A 197 7.10 3.88 -18.76
CA GLU A 197 7.98 4.58 -19.71
C GLU A 197 9.25 3.79 -20.00
N MET A 198 9.90 3.25 -18.98
CA MET A 198 11.08 2.39 -19.14
C MET A 198 10.80 1.22 -20.09
N PHE A 199 9.58 0.68 -20.10
CA PHE A 199 9.25 -0.46 -20.94
C PHE A 199 8.97 -0.03 -22.40
N GLN A 200 8.50 1.20 -22.62
CA GLN A 200 8.25 1.73 -23.96
C GLN A 200 9.55 2.12 -24.69
N GLU A 201 10.54 2.66 -23.98
CA GLU A 201 11.82 3.06 -24.57
C GLU A 201 12.59 1.87 -25.16
N ILE A 202 12.49 0.69 -24.54
CA ILE A 202 13.18 -0.52 -24.98
C ILE A 202 12.47 -1.21 -26.16
N GLY A 203 11.17 -1.00 -26.34
CA GLY A 203 10.43 -1.58 -27.48
C GLY A 203 10.71 -0.92 -28.83
N ASN A 204 11.46 0.20 -28.82
CA ASN A 204 11.84 0.96 -30.01
C ASN A 204 13.32 0.80 -30.41
N GLU A 205 14.07 -0.05 -29.71
CA GLU A 205 15.42 -0.51 -30.08
C GLU A 205 15.38 -1.87 -30.79
#